data_AF-A0A2V5UIZ3-F1
#
_entry.id   AF-A0A2V5UIZ3-F1
#
_cell.length_a   1.000
_cell.length_b   1.000
_cell.length_c   1.000
_cell.angle_alpha   90.00
_cell.angle_beta   90.00
_cell.angle_gamma   90.00
#
_symmetry.space_group_name_H-M   'P 1'
#
loop_
_entity.id
_entity.type
_entity.pdbx_description
1 polymer ?
#
loop_
_entity_poly.entity_id
_entity_poly.type
_entity_poly.pdbx_seq_one_letter_code
_entity_poly.pdbx_strand_id
1 'polypeptide(L)' 'MLQSSVRRLPQGVEITGAIATGYEEILTPDALSFIAKLHRAFEPRRRECLQRRQDRQEAFDRGESLDFLTET' A
#
# COMPACT_ATOMS: atom_id res chain seq x y z
N MET A 1 -31.27 8.38 3.31
CA MET A 1 -31.22 8.02 1.87
C MET A 1 -30.11 8.81 1.21
N LEU A 2 -28.97 8.18 0.92
CA LEU A 2 -28.07 8.61 -0.15
C LEU A 2 -27.87 7.36 -1.00
N GLN A 3 -28.50 7.38 -2.17
CA GLN A 3 -28.49 6.26 -3.08
C GLN A 3 -27.06 5.99 -3.53
N SER A 4 -26.70 4.71 -3.45
CA SER A 4 -25.48 4.12 -3.96
C SER A 4 -25.39 4.35 -5.47
N SER A 5 -24.90 5.52 -5.87
CA SER A 5 -24.28 5.69 -7.16
C SER A 5 -23.16 4.67 -7.20
N VAL A 6 -23.31 3.61 -8.00
CA VAL A 6 -22.27 2.62 -8.24
C VAL A 6 -21.09 3.38 -8.84
N ARG A 7 -20.19 3.89 -7.98
CA ARG A 7 -18.87 4.31 -8.41
C ARG A 7 -18.26 3.04 -8.97
N ARG A 8 -18.02 3.02 -10.28
CA ARG A 8 -17.23 1.94 -10.88
C ARG A 8 -15.83 2.04 -10.28
N LEU A 9 -15.59 1.24 -9.25
CA LEU A 9 -14.28 1.09 -8.65
C LEU A 9 -13.36 0.44 -9.69
N PRO A 10 -12.07 0.80 -9.73
CA PRO A 10 -11.11 0.08 -10.53
C PRO A 10 -11.08 -1.41 -10.14
N GLN A 11 -10.76 -2.28 -11.09
CA GLN A 11 -10.69 -3.72 -10.84
C GLN A 11 -9.77 -4.04 -9.64
N GLY A 12 -10.28 -4.85 -8.70
CA GLY A 12 -9.54 -5.25 -7.51
C GLY A 12 -9.38 -4.16 -6.44
N VAL A 13 -10.16 -3.08 -6.51
CA VAL A 13 -10.25 -2.05 -5.47
C VAL A 13 -11.54 -2.22 -4.68
N GLU A 14 -11.42 -2.18 -3.36
CA GLU A 14 -12.53 -2.21 -2.40
C GLU A 14 -12.38 -1.04 -1.42
N ILE A 15 -13.50 -0.42 -1.05
CA ILE A 15 -13.55 0.60 0.01
C ILE A 15 -14.30 -0.02 1.19
N THR A 16 -13.58 -0.34 2.26
CA THR A 16 -14.14 -1.01 3.44
C THR A 16 -14.66 -0.03 4.51
N GLY A 17 -14.27 1.25 4.42
CA GLY A 17 -14.71 2.31 5.33
C GLY A 17 -16.02 2.96 4.91
N ALA A 18 -16.74 3.55 5.87
CA ALA A 18 -17.92 4.37 5.59
C ALA A 18 -17.51 5.63 4.80
N ILE A 19 -18.29 5.97 3.76
CA ILE A 19 -18.07 7.18 2.96
C ILE A 19 -18.87 8.32 3.59
N ALA A 20 -18.17 9.32 4.12
CA ALA A 20 -18.77 10.54 4.64
C ALA A 20 -18.94 11.60 3.53
N THR A 21 -19.80 12.59 3.78
CA THR A 21 -19.93 13.77 2.92
C THR A 21 -18.57 14.45 2.72
N GLY A 22 -18.26 14.83 1.48
CA GLY A 22 -16.98 15.42 1.08
C GLY A 22 -15.93 14.40 0.62
N TYR A 23 -16.09 13.10 0.90
CA TYR A 23 -15.11 12.08 0.45
C TYR A 23 -15.17 11.83 -1.06
N GLU A 24 -16.27 12.18 -1.72
CA GLU A 24 -16.43 12.23 -3.17
C GLU A 24 -15.35 13.02 -3.89
N GLU A 25 -14.87 14.11 -3.30
CA GLU A 25 -13.85 14.98 -3.90
C GLU A 25 -12.46 14.32 -3.90
N ILE A 26 -12.21 13.41 -2.96
CA ILE A 26 -10.93 12.71 -2.81
C ILE A 26 -10.97 11.33 -3.49
N LEU A 27 -12.04 10.57 -3.28
CA LEU A 27 -12.23 9.22 -3.80
C LEU A 27 -12.84 9.25 -5.20
N THR A 28 -12.31 10.11 -6.06
CA THR A 28 -12.73 10.22 -7.47
C THR A 28 -12.31 8.96 -8.24
N PRO A 29 -13.02 8.62 -9.34
CA PRO A 29 -12.64 7.47 -10.16
C PRO A 29 -11.19 7.53 -10.68
N ASP A 30 -10.70 8.72 -11.04
CA ASP A 30 -9.34 8.92 -11.54
C ASP A 30 -8.29 8.75 -10.44
N ALA A 31 -8.55 9.32 -9.24
CA ALA A 31 -7.67 9.13 -8.09
C ALA A 31 -7.58 7.64 -7.70
N LEU A 32 -8.71 6.95 -7.62
CA LEU A 32 -8.75 5.51 -7.32
C LEU A 32 -8.02 4.70 -8.39
N SER A 33 -8.19 5.04 -9.67
CA SER A 33 -7.50 4.38 -10.78
C SER A 33 -6.00 4.59 -10.73
N PHE A 34 -5.55 5.79 -10.35
CA PHE A 34 -4.14 6.10 -10.18
C PHE A 34 -3.53 5.31 -9.02
N ILE A 35 -4.17 5.29 -7.86
CA ILE A 35 -3.72 4.49 -6.71
C ILE A 35 -3.68 3.00 -7.05
N ALA A 36 -4.67 2.48 -7.77
CA ALA A 36 -4.66 1.09 -8.24
C ALA A 36 -3.45 0.78 -9.11
N LYS A 37 -3.05 1.68 -10.01
CA LYS A 37 -1.82 1.54 -10.83
C LYS A 37 -0.56 1.56 -9.97
N LEU A 38 -0.45 2.50 -9.02
CA LEU A 38 0.69 2.57 -8.10
C LEU A 38 0.82 1.29 -7.27
N HIS A 39 -0.28 0.82 -6.68
CA HIS A 39 -0.27 -0.42 -5.90
C HIS A 39 0.20 -1.59 -6.76
N ARG A 40 -0.35 -1.78 -7.97
CA ARG A 40 0.08 -2.86 -8.86
C ARG A 40 1.56 -2.78 -9.23
N ALA A 41 2.10 -1.58 -9.43
CA ALA A 41 3.49 -1.38 -9.79
C ALA A 41 4.46 -1.62 -8.63
N PHE A 42 4.13 -1.17 -7.42
CA PHE A 42 5.09 -1.10 -6.30
C PHE A 42 4.84 -2.10 -5.17
N GLU A 43 3.67 -2.72 -5.10
CA GLU A 43 3.35 -3.67 -4.04
C GLU A 43 4.30 -4.88 -3.99
N PRO A 44 4.76 -5.47 -5.11
CA PRO A 44 5.77 -6.53 -5.06
C PRO A 44 7.06 -6.09 -4.36
N ARG A 45 7.55 -4.87 -4.68
CA ARG A 45 8.75 -4.31 -4.04
C ARG A 45 8.52 -3.98 -2.57
N ARG A 46 7.33 -3.49 -2.20
CA ARG A 46 6.98 -3.26 -0.78
C ARG A 46 7.07 -4.56 0.01
N ARG A 47 6.53 -5.67 -0.51
CA ARG A 47 6.62 -7.00 0.12
C ARG A 47 8.06 -7.48 0.24
N GLU A 48 8.86 -7.34 -0.80
CA GLU A 48 10.28 -7.70 -0.76
C GLU A 48 11.03 -6.91 0.33
N CYS A 49 10.80 -5.60 0.44
CA CYS A 49 11.40 -4.79 1.50
C CYS A 49 10.95 -5.22 2.90
N LEU A 50 9.70 -5.65 3.07
CA LEU A 50 9.23 -6.17 4.35
C LEU A 50 9.86 -7.52 4.69
N GLN A 51 10.04 -8.40 3.71
CA GLN A 51 10.75 -9.67 3.92
C GLN A 51 12.19 -9.41 4.33
N ARG A 52 12.91 -8.53 3.62
CA ARG A 52 14.28 -8.16 3.98
C ARG A 52 14.41 -7.61 5.40
N ARG A 53 13.37 -6.94 5.93
CA ARG A 53 13.35 -6.49 7.34
C ARG A 53 13.27 -7.67 8.30
N GLN A 54 12.47 -8.69 7.98
CA GLN A 54 12.39 -9.92 8.78
C GLN A 54 13.73 -10.66 8.74
N ASP A 55 14.29 -10.86 7.55
CA ASP A 55 15.56 -11.56 7.37
C ASP A 55 16.70 -10.85 8.15
N ARG A 56 16.71 -9.51 8.12
CA ARG A 56 17.69 -8.71 8.86
C ARG A 56 17.50 -8.83 10.38
N GLN A 57 16.25 -8.86 10.84
CA GLN A 57 15.94 -9.06 12.25
C GLN A 57 16.40 -10.44 12.73
N GLU A 58 16.14 -11.50 11.97
CA GLU A 58 16.59 -12.86 12.31
C GLU A 58 18.12 -12.95 12.39
N ALA A 59 18.83 -12.18 11.58
CA ALA A 59 20.29 -12.13 11.63
C ALA A 59 20.81 -11.47 12.92
N PHE A 60 20.17 -10.39 13.37
CA PHE A 60 20.46 -9.78 14.67
C PHE A 60 20.14 -10.72 15.84
N ASP A 61 19.04 -11.46 15.75
CA ASP A 61 18.66 -12.43 16.78
C ASP A 61 19.68 -13.57 16.90
N ARG A 62 20.43 -13.86 15.83
CA ARG A 62 21.59 -14.79 15.83
C ARG A 62 22.91 -14.14 16.27
N GLY A 63 22.91 -12.87 16.65
CA GLY A 63 24.07 -12.15 17.17
C GLY A 63 24.85 -11.33 16.14
N GLU A 64 24.31 -11.11 14.92
CA GLU A 64 24.92 -10.16 13.99
C GLU A 64 24.82 -8.72 14.55
N SER A 65 25.91 -7.94 14.45
CA SER A 65 25.93 -6.54 14.91
C SER A 65 25.45 -5.58 13.83
N LEU A 66 24.92 -4.45 14.27
CA LEU A 66 24.73 -3.28 13.42
C LEU A 66 26.09 -2.62 13.17
N ASP A 67 26.39 -2.32 11.90
CA ASP A 67 27.51 -1.48 11.48
C ASP A 67 27.20 -0.86 10.11
N PHE A 68 28.01 0.10 9.68
CA PHE A 68 27.90 0.73 8.38
C PHE A 68 28.33 -0.22 7.25
N LEU A 69 27.59 -0.22 6.15
CA LEU A 69 27.99 -0.93 4.95
C LEU A 69 29.19 -0.21 4.31
N THR A 70 30.10 -0.97 3.71
CA THR A 70 31.28 -0.40 3.02
C THR A 70 30.95 0.25 1.68
N GLU A 71 29.77 -0.05 1.12
CA GLU A 71 29.36 0.31 -0.24
C GLU A 71 28.41 1.52 -0.32
N THR A 72 28.17 2.21 0.81
CA THR A 72 27.20 3.31 0.90
C THR A 72 27.77 4.55 1.55
#